data_AF-A0A962G4M9-F1
#
_entry.id   AF-A0A962G4M9-F1
#
_cell.length_a   1.000
_cell.length_b   1.000
_cell.length_c   1.000
_cell.angle_alpha   90.00
_cell.angle_beta   90.00
_cell.angle_gamma   90.00
#
_symmetry.space_group_name_H-M   'P 1'
#
loop_
_entity.id
_entity.type
_entity.pdbx_description
1 polymer ?
#
loop_
_entity_poly.entity_id
_entity_poly.type
_entity_poly.pdbx_seq_one_letter_code
_entity_poly.pdbx_strand_id
1 'polypeptide(L)'
;MAVSPFAPAATITESFDVLPGTAPNQCPTGWICSNVSSPAGSTNWFQGNTVVFTAQAGAGYIGANYNNTTGANTISNWLITPVMQFGTGSELRFWTRTVAGGPFADRLEIRASAGGTSTGGSPTTTGDFTTLLGTVNNGLVTGAGTCTVPAGPPTAGGYPDAWCEIRLTNADGIPNSGSGRIAFRYFVTSGGPSGSNSNYIGIDTFSFVEGTSALPMTSTPASTSTITMPAFSVGGAATTQALSFSNPNAAAGTVTCTAPVVTEFQVSPLVINVPANGNASTTISFSATAAGSYAGVLNCVGSGGETFTYDLAASATVAAPPIGVPALGDMGRWLLLLSVLGLGALAMRQRWS
;
A
#
# COMPACT_ATOMS: atom_id res chain seq x y z
N MET A 1 16.02 14.74 32.60
CA MET A 1 14.72 14.45 31.98
C MET A 1 14.57 12.95 31.91
N ALA A 2 13.45 12.39 32.39
CA ALA A 2 13.17 10.98 32.16
C ALA A 2 12.95 10.76 30.66
N VAL A 3 13.52 9.70 30.10
CA VAL A 3 13.28 9.30 28.71
C VAL A 3 11.83 8.81 28.61
N SER A 4 11.12 9.24 27.56
CA SER A 4 9.75 8.77 27.29
C SER A 4 9.71 7.24 27.23
N PRO A 5 8.72 6.56 27.84
CA PRO A 5 8.57 5.11 27.72
C PRO A 5 8.06 4.69 26.34
N PHE A 6 7.51 5.62 25.55
CA PHE A 6 6.96 5.37 24.22
C PHE A 6 8.04 5.34 23.12
N ALA A 7 7.69 4.73 21.99
CA ALA A 7 8.56 4.69 20.82
C ALA A 7 8.92 6.11 20.35
N PRO A 8 10.17 6.35 19.90
CA PRO A 8 10.53 7.61 19.27
C PRO A 8 9.63 7.90 18.06
N ALA A 9 9.19 9.16 17.92
CA ALA A 9 8.33 9.62 16.83
C ALA A 9 6.95 8.95 16.74
N ALA A 10 6.47 8.30 17.81
CA ALA A 10 5.10 7.82 17.90
C ALA A 10 4.12 8.99 17.70
N THR A 11 3.19 8.83 16.76
CA THR A 11 2.12 9.80 16.51
C THR A 11 0.84 9.43 17.29
N ILE A 12 0.73 8.18 17.71
CA ILE A 12 -0.34 7.69 18.58
C ILE A 12 0.31 6.96 19.76
N THR A 13 -0.11 7.31 20.97
CA THR A 13 0.37 6.69 22.22
C THR A 13 -0.79 6.45 23.17
N GLU A 14 -0.71 5.38 23.95
CA GLU A 14 -1.65 5.10 25.04
C GLU A 14 -0.90 4.42 26.20
N SER A 15 -0.92 5.04 27.38
CA SER A 15 -0.28 4.49 28.59
C SER A 15 -1.18 3.54 29.37
N PHE A 16 -2.51 3.63 29.19
CA PHE A 16 -3.49 2.88 29.97
C PHE A 16 -3.43 3.13 31.49
N ASP A 17 -2.87 4.27 31.90
CA ASP A 17 -2.74 4.67 33.31
C ASP A 17 -4.09 4.71 34.03
N VAL A 18 -5.11 5.25 33.35
CA VAL A 18 -6.48 5.37 33.85
C VAL A 18 -7.46 5.13 32.70
N LEU A 19 -8.27 4.08 32.81
CA LEU A 19 -9.30 3.77 31.85
C LEU A 19 -10.67 4.34 32.28
N PRO A 20 -11.38 5.04 31.40
CA PRO A 20 -12.70 5.55 31.71
C PRO A 20 -13.74 4.43 31.75
N GLY A 21 -14.87 4.71 32.41
CA GLY A 21 -15.98 3.78 32.55
C GLY A 21 -16.03 3.13 33.93
N THR A 22 -16.84 2.08 34.04
CA THR A 22 -17.10 1.38 35.30
C THR A 22 -16.48 0.00 35.28
N ALA A 23 -15.75 -0.34 36.34
CA ALA A 23 -15.24 -1.69 36.53
C ALA A 23 -16.39 -2.74 36.49
N PRO A 24 -16.13 -3.96 35.99
CA PRO A 24 -14.84 -4.46 35.53
C PRO A 24 -14.64 -4.31 34.02
N ASN A 25 -15.36 -3.42 33.32
CA ASN A 25 -15.29 -3.28 31.86
C ASN A 25 -15.03 -1.82 31.50
N GLN A 26 -13.76 -1.49 31.32
CA GLN A 26 -13.28 -0.13 31.07
C GLN A 26 -12.48 -0.13 29.78
N CYS A 27 -12.81 0.79 28.89
CA CYS A 27 -12.19 0.87 27.57
C CYS A 27 -11.55 2.24 27.40
N PRO A 28 -10.30 2.34 26.88
CA PRO A 28 -9.66 3.63 26.66
C PRO A 28 -10.48 4.51 25.70
N THR A 29 -10.42 5.83 25.88
CA THR A 29 -11.18 6.76 25.04
C THR A 29 -10.76 6.63 23.57
N GLY A 30 -11.72 6.46 22.66
CA GLY A 30 -11.47 6.32 21.23
C GLY A 30 -11.09 4.90 20.77
N TRP A 31 -10.87 3.98 21.71
CA TRP A 31 -10.68 2.56 21.45
C TRP A 31 -12.02 1.81 21.47
N ILE A 32 -12.03 0.60 20.94
CA ILE A 32 -13.20 -0.30 20.97
C ILE A 32 -12.81 -1.59 21.69
N CYS A 33 -13.58 -1.96 22.71
CA CYS A 33 -13.39 -3.20 23.47
C CYS A 33 -14.58 -4.12 23.22
N SER A 34 -14.36 -5.26 22.58
CA SER A 34 -15.42 -6.17 22.13
C SER A 34 -15.12 -7.61 22.52
N ASN A 35 -15.95 -8.18 23.39
CA ASN A 35 -15.85 -9.58 23.77
C ASN A 35 -16.83 -10.41 22.94
N VAL A 36 -16.30 -11.18 21.97
CA VAL A 36 -17.06 -12.13 21.15
C VAL A 36 -16.77 -13.58 21.53
N SER A 37 -16.34 -13.81 22.76
CA SER A 37 -16.26 -15.15 23.36
C SER A 37 -17.65 -15.80 23.40
N SER A 38 -17.69 -17.13 23.36
CA SER A 38 -18.94 -17.88 23.38
C SER A 38 -18.83 -19.09 24.29
N PRO A 39 -19.60 -19.13 25.40
CA PRO A 39 -20.40 -18.03 25.94
C PRO A 39 -19.55 -16.82 26.35
N ALA A 40 -20.12 -15.62 26.32
CA ALA A 40 -19.46 -14.43 26.85
C ALA A 40 -19.31 -14.52 28.37
N GLY A 41 -18.17 -14.09 28.89
CA GLY A 41 -17.89 -14.04 30.33
C GLY A 41 -18.32 -12.73 30.99
N SER A 42 -17.90 -12.53 32.24
CA SER A 42 -18.24 -11.34 33.05
C SER A 42 -17.32 -10.14 32.80
N THR A 43 -16.19 -10.35 32.10
CA THR A 43 -15.20 -9.31 31.83
C THR A 43 -14.97 -9.13 30.33
N ASN A 44 -14.46 -7.95 29.97
CA ASN A 44 -13.92 -7.57 28.67
C ASN A 44 -12.44 -7.19 28.89
N TRP A 45 -11.90 -6.22 28.15
CA TRP A 45 -10.69 -5.48 28.55
C TRP A 45 -11.03 -4.50 29.68
N PHE A 46 -10.10 -4.29 30.60
CA PHE A 46 -10.35 -3.54 31.83
C PHE A 46 -9.11 -2.95 32.49
N GLN A 47 -9.28 -2.09 33.48
CA GLN A 47 -8.15 -1.50 34.21
C GLN A 47 -7.37 -2.59 34.94
N GLY A 48 -6.08 -2.69 34.65
CA GLY A 48 -5.18 -3.66 35.25
C GLY A 48 -5.18 -3.63 36.77
N ASN A 49 -5.01 -4.80 37.38
CA ASN A 49 -4.90 -4.93 38.84
C ASN A 49 -3.43 -4.92 39.25
N THR A 50 -2.96 -3.76 39.72
CA THR A 50 -1.55 -3.55 40.10
C THR A 50 -1.06 -4.41 41.27
N VAL A 51 -1.95 -5.12 41.96
CA VAL A 51 -1.61 -6.14 42.97
C VAL A 51 -1.16 -7.46 42.32
N VAL A 52 -1.63 -7.78 41.11
CA VAL A 52 -1.20 -8.98 40.36
C VAL A 52 0.21 -8.77 39.81
N PHE A 53 0.44 -7.63 39.17
CA PHE A 53 1.78 -7.11 38.87
C PHE A 53 1.71 -5.60 38.64
N THR A 54 2.81 -4.89 38.89
CA THR A 54 2.88 -3.45 38.64
C THR A 54 2.85 -3.13 37.14
N ALA A 55 2.40 -1.91 36.80
CA ALA A 55 2.49 -1.37 35.45
C ALA A 55 3.93 -1.40 34.90
N GLN A 56 4.07 -1.45 33.58
CA GLN A 56 5.35 -1.37 32.91
C GLN A 56 5.93 0.03 33.03
N ALA A 57 5.07 1.03 32.86
CA ALA A 57 5.34 2.44 33.11
C ALA A 57 4.09 3.11 33.69
N GLY A 58 4.26 4.26 34.35
CA GLY A 58 3.14 5.01 34.87
C GLY A 58 2.40 4.32 36.02
N ALA A 59 1.09 4.56 36.11
CA ALA A 59 0.22 4.20 37.23
C ALA A 59 -0.64 2.94 36.97
N GLY A 60 -0.80 2.54 35.71
CA GLY A 60 -1.74 1.49 35.32
C GLY A 60 -1.39 0.86 33.99
N TYR A 61 -2.15 -0.18 33.64
CA TYR A 61 -2.07 -0.90 32.37
C TYR A 61 -3.46 -1.44 32.03
N ILE A 62 -3.70 -1.93 30.81
CA ILE A 62 -4.97 -2.58 30.45
C ILE A 62 -4.83 -4.11 30.54
N GLY A 63 -5.83 -4.78 31.10
CA GLY A 63 -5.81 -6.23 31.34
C GLY A 63 -6.98 -6.98 30.70
N ALA A 64 -6.77 -8.28 30.50
CA ALA A 64 -7.76 -9.28 30.12
C ALA A 64 -7.49 -10.58 30.88
N ASN A 65 -8.51 -11.41 31.11
CA ASN A 65 -8.35 -12.63 31.90
C ASN A 65 -9.30 -13.76 31.51
N TYR A 66 -9.13 -14.90 32.19
CA TYR A 66 -9.96 -16.09 32.04
C TYR A 66 -11.48 -15.82 32.17
N ASN A 67 -11.92 -14.78 32.88
CA ASN A 67 -13.34 -14.42 32.98
C ASN A 67 -13.90 -13.76 31.72
N ASN A 68 -13.15 -13.68 30.62
CA ASN A 68 -13.67 -13.25 29.31
C ASN A 68 -14.61 -14.31 28.70
N THR A 69 -14.59 -15.56 29.19
CA THR A 69 -15.61 -16.58 28.90
C THR A 69 -16.07 -17.26 30.20
N THR A 70 -16.97 -18.23 30.11
CA THR A 70 -17.40 -19.07 31.24
C THR A 70 -16.94 -20.52 31.03
N GLY A 71 -16.97 -21.36 32.07
CA GLY A 71 -16.63 -22.79 31.96
C GLY A 71 -15.25 -23.04 31.31
N ALA A 72 -15.20 -23.99 30.38
CA ALA A 72 -14.04 -24.31 29.54
C ALA A 72 -14.40 -24.07 28.06
N ASN A 73 -14.23 -22.84 27.58
CA ASN A 73 -14.69 -22.37 26.28
C ASN A 73 -13.62 -21.55 25.55
N THR A 74 -13.95 -21.00 24.38
CA THR A 74 -13.01 -20.18 23.59
C THR A 74 -13.17 -18.71 23.91
N ILE A 75 -12.09 -18.10 24.41
CA ILE A 75 -11.99 -16.65 24.59
C ILE A 75 -11.64 -16.00 23.25
N SER A 76 -12.35 -14.93 22.90
CA SER A 76 -12.02 -14.03 21.80
C SER A 76 -12.41 -12.61 22.19
N ASN A 77 -11.50 -11.92 22.87
CA ASN A 77 -11.73 -10.58 23.37
C ASN A 77 -10.80 -9.55 22.68
N TRP A 78 -11.37 -8.49 22.12
CA TRP A 78 -10.71 -7.57 21.20
C TRP A 78 -10.56 -6.18 21.79
N LEU A 79 -9.34 -5.65 21.74
CA LEU A 79 -9.01 -4.25 22.02
C LEU A 79 -8.53 -3.62 20.72
N ILE A 80 -9.30 -2.67 20.20
CA ILE A 80 -9.11 -2.09 18.87
C ILE A 80 -8.74 -0.62 19.04
N THR A 81 -7.63 -0.24 18.43
CA THR A 81 -7.10 1.13 18.39
C THR A 81 -8.06 2.12 17.71
N PRO A 82 -7.90 3.44 17.95
CA PRO A 82 -8.44 4.49 17.08
C PRO A 82 -8.01 4.32 15.61
N VAL A 83 -8.62 5.07 14.69
CA VAL A 83 -8.14 5.09 13.29
C VAL A 83 -6.75 5.69 13.25
N MET A 84 -5.86 5.06 12.48
CA MET A 84 -4.48 5.50 12.23
C MET A 84 -4.18 5.47 10.73
N GLN A 85 -3.18 6.23 10.32
CA GLN A 85 -2.60 6.17 8.98
C GLN A 85 -1.54 5.08 8.90
N PHE A 86 -1.52 4.38 7.78
CA PHE A 86 -0.50 3.41 7.44
C PHE A 86 0.42 4.01 6.38
N GLY A 87 1.72 3.76 6.53
CA GLY A 87 2.77 4.41 5.76
C GLY A 87 4.00 3.52 5.65
N THR A 88 4.93 3.94 4.79
CA THR A 88 6.25 3.32 4.76
C THR A 88 7.02 3.73 6.01
N GLY A 89 7.59 2.75 6.70
CA GLY A 89 8.23 2.94 8.00
C GLY A 89 7.26 2.94 9.19
N SER A 90 6.00 2.50 8.99
CA SER A 90 5.09 2.31 10.12
C SER A 90 5.65 1.30 11.12
N GLU A 91 5.46 1.60 12.39
CA GLU A 91 5.96 0.79 13.49
C GLU A 91 4.96 0.75 14.64
N LEU A 92 4.60 -0.44 15.08
CA LEU A 92 3.87 -0.70 16.31
C LEU A 92 4.84 -1.12 17.41
N ARG A 93 4.74 -0.51 18.58
CA ARG A 93 5.31 -1.01 19.83
C ARG A 93 4.28 -1.09 20.93
N PHE A 94 4.40 -2.11 21.78
CA PHE A 94 3.64 -2.21 23.02
C PHE A 94 4.35 -3.19 23.95
N TRP A 95 4.03 -3.10 25.24
CA TRP A 95 4.52 -4.03 26.23
C TRP A 95 3.43 -4.99 26.64
N THR A 96 3.79 -6.26 26.84
CA THR A 96 2.84 -7.25 27.35
C THR A 96 3.47 -8.26 28.28
N ARG A 97 2.65 -8.83 29.17
CA ARG A 97 3.04 -9.95 30.04
C ARG A 97 1.82 -10.74 30.53
N THR A 98 2.07 -11.93 31.05
CA THR A 98 1.19 -12.69 31.93
C THR A 98 1.74 -12.71 33.37
N VAL A 99 1.08 -13.48 34.23
CA VAL A 99 1.47 -13.75 35.63
C VAL A 99 2.74 -14.61 35.67
N ALA A 100 3.73 -14.18 36.47
CA ALA A 100 4.98 -14.90 36.72
C ALA A 100 4.73 -16.35 37.18
N GLY A 101 5.29 -17.32 36.46
CA GLY A 101 5.14 -18.74 36.78
C GLY A 101 3.69 -19.28 36.74
N GLY A 102 2.79 -18.62 36.02
CA GLY A 102 1.39 -19.03 35.91
C GLY A 102 1.21 -20.43 35.29
N PRO A 103 0.26 -21.26 35.79
CA PRO A 103 0.09 -22.63 35.31
C PRO A 103 -0.76 -22.74 34.03
N PHE A 104 -1.39 -21.65 33.58
CA PHE A 104 -2.29 -21.64 32.43
C PHE A 104 -1.73 -20.76 31.31
N ALA A 105 -1.74 -21.28 30.08
CA ALA A 105 -1.20 -20.57 28.93
C ALA A 105 -2.14 -19.47 28.43
N ASP A 106 -1.58 -18.32 28.11
CA ASP A 106 -2.26 -17.19 27.45
C ASP A 106 -1.80 -17.05 26.00
N ARG A 107 -2.60 -16.41 25.15
CA ARG A 107 -2.22 -16.07 23.77
C ARG A 107 -2.87 -14.77 23.31
N LEU A 108 -2.08 -13.97 22.59
CA LEU A 108 -2.51 -12.69 22.04
C LEU A 108 -2.20 -12.66 20.54
N GLU A 109 -3.22 -12.44 19.72
CA GLU A 109 -3.04 -12.13 18.30
C GLU A 109 -3.03 -10.62 18.10
N ILE A 110 -2.17 -10.14 17.20
CA ILE A 110 -2.10 -8.74 16.78
C ILE A 110 -2.52 -8.72 15.32
N ARG A 111 -3.58 -7.97 15.02
CA ARG A 111 -4.22 -7.97 13.71
C ARG A 111 -4.43 -6.56 13.20
N ALA A 112 -4.45 -6.38 11.88
CA ALA A 112 -4.76 -5.12 11.23
C ALA A 112 -6.02 -5.24 10.36
N SER A 113 -6.72 -4.12 10.25
CA SER A 113 -7.82 -3.90 9.32
C SER A 113 -7.53 -2.65 8.50
N ALA A 114 -7.66 -2.74 7.18
CA ALA A 114 -7.55 -1.60 6.25
C ALA A 114 -8.87 -0.80 6.13
N GLY A 115 -9.85 -1.10 6.98
CA GLY A 115 -11.16 -0.44 7.03
C GLY A 115 -12.20 -1.31 7.75
N GLY A 116 -13.06 -0.68 8.55
CA GLY A 116 -14.07 -1.39 9.34
C GLY A 116 -13.65 -1.66 10.79
N THR A 117 -14.56 -2.24 11.55
CA THR A 117 -14.39 -2.53 13.00
C THR A 117 -15.05 -3.84 13.41
N SER A 118 -15.58 -4.62 12.46
CA SER A 118 -16.24 -5.88 12.76
C SER A 118 -15.22 -6.90 13.24
N THR A 119 -15.48 -7.52 14.38
CA THR A 119 -14.68 -8.63 14.93
C THR A 119 -15.23 -9.99 14.49
N GLY A 120 -16.23 -10.01 13.60
CA GLY A 120 -17.01 -11.21 13.29
C GLY A 120 -18.05 -11.52 14.38
N GLY A 121 -18.73 -12.66 14.21
CA GLY A 121 -19.87 -13.07 15.05
C GLY A 121 -19.63 -14.30 15.92
N SER A 122 -18.41 -14.87 15.89
CA SER A 122 -18.05 -16.04 16.70
C SER A 122 -16.60 -15.96 17.20
N PRO A 123 -16.25 -16.75 18.23
CA PRO A 123 -14.90 -16.75 18.78
C PRO A 123 -13.80 -17.14 17.79
N THR A 124 -14.12 -17.74 16.64
CA THR A 124 -13.13 -18.19 15.64
C THR A 124 -13.07 -17.29 14.42
N THR A 125 -14.00 -16.35 14.28
CA THR A 125 -14.01 -15.38 13.17
C THR A 125 -13.20 -14.13 13.52
N THR A 126 -12.74 -13.41 12.50
CA THR A 126 -11.91 -12.19 12.66
C THR A 126 -12.57 -10.92 12.14
N GLY A 127 -13.71 -11.04 11.43
CA GLY A 127 -14.35 -9.93 10.73
C GLY A 127 -13.36 -9.19 9.82
N ASP A 128 -13.27 -7.88 9.99
CA ASP A 128 -12.45 -6.98 9.16
C ASP A 128 -10.94 -7.06 9.48
N PHE A 129 -10.55 -7.74 10.56
CA PHE A 129 -9.15 -7.87 11.03
C PHE A 129 -8.45 -9.10 10.46
N THR A 130 -8.44 -9.22 9.13
CA THR A 130 -7.94 -10.40 8.41
C THR A 130 -6.40 -10.47 8.33
N THR A 131 -5.70 -9.34 8.39
CA THR A 131 -4.24 -9.29 8.39
C THR A 131 -3.70 -9.66 9.77
N LEU A 132 -3.04 -10.81 9.90
CA LEU A 132 -2.33 -11.20 11.13
C LEU A 132 -0.91 -10.63 11.10
N LEU A 133 -0.61 -9.71 12.02
CA LEU A 133 0.71 -9.08 12.15
C LEU A 133 1.65 -9.89 13.04
N GLY A 134 1.10 -10.63 14.00
CA GLY A 134 1.89 -11.48 14.89
C GLY A 134 1.06 -12.16 15.96
N THR A 135 1.63 -13.17 16.60
CA THR A 135 0.98 -13.92 17.69
C THR A 135 1.95 -14.18 18.83
N VAL A 136 1.65 -13.67 20.01
CA VAL A 136 2.38 -13.94 21.25
C VAL A 136 1.93 -15.29 21.78
N ASN A 137 2.87 -16.23 22.00
CA ASN A 137 2.60 -17.61 22.42
C ASN A 137 1.66 -18.34 21.44
N ASN A 138 2.03 -18.39 20.16
CA ASN A 138 1.22 -19.02 19.11
C ASN A 138 0.79 -20.46 19.43
N GLY A 139 1.72 -21.24 20.01
CA GLY A 139 1.48 -22.63 20.41
C GLY A 139 0.58 -22.80 21.64
N LEU A 140 0.21 -21.71 22.32
CA LEU A 140 -0.57 -21.71 23.56
C LEU A 140 0.04 -22.68 24.59
N VAL A 141 1.34 -22.53 24.85
CA VAL A 141 2.09 -23.38 25.78
C VAL A 141 2.34 -22.66 27.10
N THR A 142 2.48 -23.43 28.18
CA THR A 142 2.86 -22.92 29.50
C THR A 142 4.38 -22.71 29.59
N GLY A 143 4.81 -21.98 30.60
CA GLY A 143 6.20 -21.55 30.78
C GLY A 143 6.39 -20.08 30.44
N ALA A 144 7.56 -19.55 30.81
CA ALA A 144 7.97 -18.19 30.49
C ALA A 144 8.46 -18.11 29.04
N GLY A 145 7.76 -17.32 28.22
CA GLY A 145 8.20 -16.99 26.86
C GLY A 145 9.51 -16.22 26.85
N THR A 146 10.40 -16.51 25.90
CA THR A 146 11.64 -15.73 25.74
C THR A 146 11.34 -14.36 25.15
N CYS A 147 11.73 -13.30 25.86
CA CYS A 147 11.68 -11.93 25.35
C CYS A 147 13.10 -11.44 25.01
N THR A 148 13.41 -11.21 23.73
CA THR A 148 14.67 -10.58 23.30
C THR A 148 14.36 -9.23 22.66
N VAL A 149 14.47 -8.15 23.43
CA VAL A 149 14.03 -6.80 23.02
C VAL A 149 14.97 -6.15 21.99
N PRO A 150 14.44 -5.46 20.94
CA PRO A 150 13.03 -5.45 20.53
C PRO A 150 12.65 -6.80 19.92
N ALA A 151 11.68 -7.48 20.53
CA ALA A 151 11.31 -8.82 20.13
C ALA A 151 10.22 -8.77 19.06
N GLY A 152 10.34 -9.63 18.04
CA GLY A 152 9.15 -10.14 17.39
C GLY A 152 8.29 -10.94 18.40
N PRO A 153 7.10 -11.42 18.01
CA PRO A 153 6.25 -12.18 18.92
C PRO A 153 7.02 -13.40 19.47
N PRO A 154 7.01 -13.66 20.79
CA PRO A 154 7.72 -14.80 21.37
C PRO A 154 7.09 -16.11 20.89
N THR A 155 7.91 -16.98 20.32
CA THR A 155 7.49 -18.28 19.75
C THR A 155 7.97 -19.48 20.57
N ALA A 156 8.93 -19.28 21.48
CA ALA A 156 9.47 -20.33 22.35
C ALA A 156 9.17 -20.03 23.82
N GLY A 157 8.72 -21.05 24.56
CA GLY A 157 8.64 -21.00 26.03
C GLY A 157 7.34 -20.48 26.64
N GLY A 158 6.35 -20.02 25.87
CA GLY A 158 5.05 -19.56 26.40
C GLY A 158 4.83 -18.06 26.26
N TYR A 159 3.91 -17.50 27.05
CA TYR A 159 3.67 -16.05 27.10
C TYR A 159 4.73 -15.40 28.01
N PRO A 160 5.25 -14.19 27.72
CA PRO A 160 6.21 -13.53 28.61
C PRO A 160 5.61 -13.30 29.98
N ASP A 161 6.29 -13.73 31.04
CA ASP A 161 5.80 -13.59 32.41
C ASP A 161 6.48 -12.42 33.17
N ALA A 162 7.35 -11.69 32.45
CA ALA A 162 7.81 -10.34 32.73
C ALA A 162 7.43 -9.41 31.56
N TRP A 163 7.43 -8.09 31.78
CA TRP A 163 7.10 -7.10 30.75
C TRP A 163 8.05 -7.25 29.55
N CYS A 164 7.47 -7.52 28.39
CA CYS A 164 8.19 -7.71 27.13
C CYS A 164 7.71 -6.70 26.08
N GLU A 165 8.65 -5.96 25.48
CA GLU A 165 8.35 -5.09 24.34
C GLU A 165 8.21 -5.93 23.07
N ILE A 166 7.05 -5.80 22.43
CA ILE A 166 6.80 -6.32 21.09
C ILE A 166 6.94 -5.17 20.10
N ARG A 167 7.71 -5.40 19.03
CA ARG A 167 7.88 -4.45 17.94
C ARG A 167 7.48 -5.09 16.61
N LEU A 168 6.50 -4.51 15.92
CA LEU A 168 6.07 -4.93 14.58
C LEU A 168 6.20 -3.76 13.61
N THR A 169 6.51 -4.05 12.36
CA THR A 169 6.80 -3.09 11.30
C THR A 169 6.05 -3.45 10.01
N ASN A 170 6.26 -2.70 8.93
CA ASN A 170 5.78 -3.11 7.61
C ASN A 170 6.28 -4.51 7.19
N ALA A 171 7.45 -4.97 7.67
CA ALA A 171 7.96 -6.31 7.38
C ALA A 171 7.10 -7.42 8.00
N ASP A 172 6.36 -7.10 9.07
CA ASP A 172 5.43 -7.99 9.76
C ASP A 172 4.01 -7.89 9.19
N GLY A 173 3.82 -7.13 8.09
CA GLY A 173 2.55 -7.01 7.39
C GLY A 173 1.71 -5.78 7.77
N ILE A 174 2.27 -4.81 8.51
CA ILE A 174 1.60 -3.50 8.70
C ILE A 174 1.48 -2.84 7.31
N PRO A 175 0.27 -2.42 6.88
CA PRO A 175 0.10 -1.80 5.57
C PRO A 175 1.04 -0.60 5.38
N ASN A 176 1.42 -0.34 4.14
CA ASN A 176 2.36 0.73 3.77
C ASN A 176 1.65 2.00 3.26
N SER A 177 0.33 1.99 3.19
CA SER A 177 -0.51 3.11 2.76
C SER A 177 -1.95 2.96 3.28
N GLY A 178 -2.71 4.05 3.19
CA GLY A 178 -4.13 4.10 3.59
C GLY A 178 -4.33 4.35 5.07
N SER A 179 -5.54 4.10 5.55
CA SER A 179 -5.91 4.27 6.97
C SER A 179 -6.64 3.04 7.47
N GLY A 180 -6.49 2.73 8.76
CA GLY A 180 -7.13 1.57 9.33
C GLY A 180 -6.96 1.50 10.84
N ARG A 181 -6.99 0.28 11.38
CA ARG A 181 -6.88 0.01 12.82
C ARG A 181 -6.04 -1.22 13.07
N ILE A 182 -5.34 -1.22 14.19
CA ILE A 182 -4.72 -2.41 14.79
C ILE A 182 -5.60 -2.90 15.94
N ALA A 183 -5.67 -4.21 16.12
CA ALA A 183 -6.39 -4.86 17.20
C ALA A 183 -5.53 -5.90 17.92
N PHE A 184 -5.70 -5.94 19.23
CA PHE A 184 -5.17 -6.96 20.12
C PHE A 184 -6.31 -7.91 20.47
N ARG A 185 -6.18 -9.17 20.06
CA ARG A 185 -7.17 -10.20 20.33
C ARG A 185 -6.62 -11.19 21.32
N TYR A 186 -7.12 -11.15 22.55
CA TYR A 186 -6.88 -12.21 23.51
C TYR A 186 -7.69 -13.44 23.06
N PHE A 187 -6.99 -14.44 22.53
CA PHE A 187 -7.58 -15.58 21.84
C PHE A 187 -7.06 -16.90 22.39
N VAL A 188 -7.85 -17.51 23.27
CA VAL A 188 -7.45 -18.69 24.03
C VAL A 188 -8.53 -19.77 23.92
N THR A 189 -8.16 -20.91 23.33
CA THR A 189 -9.02 -22.10 23.28
C THR A 189 -8.94 -22.86 24.60
N SER A 190 -10.05 -23.48 25.02
CA SER A 190 -10.16 -24.13 26.34
C SER A 190 -9.79 -23.18 27.48
N GLY A 191 -10.12 -21.90 27.33
CA GLY A 191 -10.03 -20.88 28.38
C GLY A 191 -11.27 -20.85 29.27
N GLY A 192 -11.32 -19.90 30.19
CA GLY A 192 -12.41 -19.78 31.16
C GLY A 192 -12.06 -20.31 32.54
N PRO A 193 -12.92 -20.06 33.56
CA PRO A 193 -12.66 -20.47 34.95
C PRO A 193 -12.46 -21.98 35.17
N SER A 194 -12.93 -22.82 34.25
CA SER A 194 -12.75 -24.29 34.29
C SER A 194 -11.90 -24.80 33.13
N GLY A 195 -11.31 -23.88 32.35
CA GLY A 195 -10.46 -24.19 31.22
C GLY A 195 -9.08 -24.71 31.62
N SER A 196 -8.41 -25.37 30.67
CA SER A 196 -7.01 -25.77 30.82
C SER A 196 -6.02 -24.65 30.45
N ASN A 197 -6.52 -23.55 29.87
CA ASN A 197 -5.76 -22.38 29.44
C ASN A 197 -6.41 -21.10 29.99
N SER A 198 -5.83 -19.95 29.66
CA SER A 198 -6.18 -18.59 30.09
C SER A 198 -5.89 -18.31 31.57
N ASN A 199 -5.14 -17.25 31.81
CA ASN A 199 -4.90 -16.70 33.13
C ASN A 199 -5.24 -15.21 33.12
N TYR A 200 -4.23 -14.35 33.07
CA TYR A 200 -4.36 -12.92 33.16
C TYR A 200 -3.21 -12.27 32.39
N ILE A 201 -3.52 -11.41 31.44
CA ILE A 201 -2.53 -10.67 30.67
C ILE A 201 -2.67 -9.16 30.90
N GLY A 202 -1.56 -8.45 30.72
CA GLY A 202 -1.50 -6.99 30.70
C GLY A 202 -0.91 -6.49 29.38
N ILE A 203 -1.41 -5.36 28.89
CA ILE A 203 -0.81 -4.56 27.83
C ILE A 203 -0.56 -3.15 28.38
N ASP A 204 0.60 -2.59 28.05
CA ASP A 204 1.00 -1.26 28.51
C ASP A 204 1.80 -0.55 27.40
N THR A 205 1.84 0.78 27.46
CA THR A 205 2.76 1.63 26.70
C THR A 205 2.68 1.36 25.20
N PHE A 206 1.46 1.47 24.68
CA PHE A 206 1.20 1.38 23.25
C PHE A 206 1.78 2.60 22.54
N SER A 207 2.48 2.37 21.45
CA SER A 207 3.01 3.38 20.55
C SER A 207 2.80 2.95 19.10
N PHE A 208 2.34 3.87 18.27
CA PHE A 208 2.30 3.68 16.83
C PHE A 208 2.94 4.86 16.12
N VAL A 209 3.87 4.55 15.23
CA VAL A 209 4.45 5.49 14.26
C VAL A 209 3.70 5.25 12.96
N GLU A 210 2.94 6.25 12.48
CA GLU A 210 2.17 6.13 11.24
C GLU A 210 3.05 6.03 9.98
N GLY A 211 4.33 6.39 10.09
CA GLY A 211 5.26 6.37 8.96
C GLY A 211 4.98 7.49 7.96
N THR A 212 5.63 7.45 6.80
CA THR A 212 5.37 8.40 5.71
C THR A 212 4.31 7.82 4.78
N SER A 213 3.18 8.50 4.63
CA SER A 213 2.16 8.13 3.65
C SER A 213 2.76 8.19 2.24
N ALA A 214 2.50 7.16 1.42
CA ALA A 214 2.92 7.18 0.03
C ALA A 214 2.08 8.19 -0.75
N LEU A 215 2.72 9.21 -1.31
CA LEU A 215 2.14 10.14 -2.26
C LEU A 215 1.93 9.43 -3.61
N PRO A 216 0.82 9.71 -4.33
CA PRO A 216 0.56 9.04 -5.60
C PRO A 216 1.65 9.38 -6.62
N MET A 217 2.10 8.37 -7.37
CA MET A 217 2.94 8.60 -8.54
C MET A 217 2.16 9.40 -9.61
N THR A 218 2.88 10.19 -10.40
CA THR A 218 2.31 10.96 -11.52
C THR A 218 2.97 10.56 -12.83
N SER A 219 2.37 10.97 -13.95
CA SER A 219 2.90 10.68 -15.29
C SER A 219 2.93 11.90 -16.18
N THR A 220 3.81 11.88 -17.17
CA THR A 220 3.87 12.84 -18.26
C THR A 220 4.04 12.09 -19.58
N PRO A 221 3.08 12.19 -20.52
CA PRO A 221 1.79 12.89 -20.41
C PRO A 221 0.92 12.41 -19.24
N ALA A 222 -0.01 13.25 -18.77
CA ALA A 222 -0.89 12.90 -17.64
C ALA A 222 -1.79 11.71 -17.98
N SER A 223 -2.20 10.93 -16.97
CA SER A 223 -3.20 9.88 -17.15
C SER A 223 -4.46 10.43 -17.83
N THR A 224 -5.13 9.59 -18.62
CA THR A 224 -6.28 9.88 -19.50
C THR A 224 -6.00 10.80 -20.67
N SER A 225 -4.73 11.13 -20.96
CA SER A 225 -4.37 11.88 -22.17
C SER A 225 -4.26 10.97 -23.39
N THR A 226 -4.42 11.56 -24.58
CA THR A 226 -4.11 10.90 -25.85
C THR A 226 -2.64 11.11 -26.20
N ILE A 227 -1.88 10.03 -26.35
CA ILE A 227 -0.51 10.03 -26.84
C ILE A 227 -0.56 9.89 -28.37
N THR A 228 -0.31 11.00 -29.06
CA THR A 228 -0.18 11.00 -30.52
C THR A 228 1.26 10.69 -30.92
N MET A 229 1.44 9.67 -31.75
CA MET A 229 2.73 9.28 -32.30
C MET A 229 3.13 10.22 -33.45
N PRO A 230 4.45 10.46 -33.64
CA PRO A 230 4.94 11.14 -34.82
C PRO A 230 4.49 10.43 -36.11
N ALA A 231 4.25 11.20 -37.16
CA ALA A 231 3.83 10.67 -38.46
C ALA A 231 4.81 9.60 -38.97
N PHE A 232 4.28 8.45 -39.34
CA PHE A 232 5.08 7.30 -39.76
C PHE A 232 4.92 7.06 -41.27
N SER A 233 6.03 6.76 -41.95
CA SER A 233 6.03 6.36 -43.35
C SER A 233 6.12 4.84 -43.46
N VAL A 234 5.23 4.20 -44.21
CA VAL A 234 5.21 2.73 -44.37
C VAL A 234 6.56 2.23 -44.91
N GLY A 235 7.15 1.26 -44.22
CA GLY A 235 8.49 0.74 -44.52
C GLY A 235 9.65 1.57 -43.95
N GLY A 236 9.37 2.68 -43.26
CA GLY A 236 10.33 3.49 -42.54
C GLY A 236 10.68 2.95 -41.15
N ALA A 237 11.57 3.65 -40.45
CA ALA A 237 11.88 3.35 -39.05
C ALA A 237 10.68 3.65 -38.14
N ALA A 238 10.53 2.85 -37.08
CA ALA A 238 9.48 3.06 -36.09
C ALA A 238 9.59 4.45 -35.45
N THR A 239 8.45 5.10 -35.23
CA THR A 239 8.40 6.37 -34.48
C THR A 239 8.22 6.08 -33.00
N THR A 240 8.73 6.96 -32.14
CA THR A 240 8.71 6.74 -30.69
C THR A 240 8.19 7.96 -29.94
N GLN A 241 7.62 7.70 -28.76
CA GLN A 241 7.18 8.68 -27.77
C GLN A 241 7.54 8.15 -26.39
N ALA A 242 8.01 9.06 -25.52
CA ALA A 242 8.34 8.71 -24.15
C ALA A 242 7.13 8.93 -23.25
N LEU A 243 6.89 7.98 -22.35
CA LEU A 243 5.97 8.12 -21.22
C LEU A 243 6.80 8.08 -19.94
N SER A 244 6.84 9.19 -19.21
CA SER A 244 7.59 9.29 -17.96
C SER A 244 6.65 9.18 -16.76
N PHE A 245 7.12 8.51 -15.71
CA PHE A 245 6.50 8.44 -14.40
C PHE A 245 7.40 9.13 -13.38
N SER A 246 6.79 9.87 -12.47
CA SER A 246 7.46 10.60 -11.38
C SER A 246 7.01 10.03 -10.05
N ASN A 247 7.98 9.68 -9.21
CA ASN A 247 7.75 9.13 -7.88
C ASN A 247 8.19 10.14 -6.81
N PRO A 248 7.24 10.82 -6.14
CA PRO A 248 7.56 11.75 -5.05
C PRO A 248 7.91 11.04 -3.73
N ASN A 249 7.89 9.71 -3.67
CA ASN A 249 8.09 8.97 -2.43
C ASN A 249 9.58 8.77 -2.09
N ALA A 250 9.86 8.65 -0.79
CA ALA A 250 11.19 8.34 -0.27
C ALA A 250 11.64 6.89 -0.54
N ALA A 251 10.70 6.01 -0.92
CA ALA A 251 10.98 4.65 -1.37
C ALA A 251 10.81 4.54 -2.89
N ALA A 252 11.58 3.65 -3.52
CA ALA A 252 11.39 3.31 -4.93
C ALA A 252 10.06 2.57 -5.14
N GLY A 253 9.46 2.75 -6.31
CA GLY A 253 8.22 2.10 -6.71
C GLY A 253 8.37 1.42 -8.07
N THR A 254 7.33 0.70 -8.47
CA THR A 254 7.27 0.06 -9.78
C THR A 254 5.97 0.44 -10.47
N VAL A 255 6.04 0.73 -11.77
CA VAL A 255 4.88 0.86 -12.64
C VAL A 255 4.88 -0.30 -13.63
N THR A 256 3.77 -1.03 -13.71
CA THR A 256 3.61 -2.16 -14.62
C THR A 256 2.56 -1.83 -15.66
N CYS A 257 2.94 -1.83 -16.92
CA CYS A 257 2.06 -1.61 -18.07
C CYS A 257 1.66 -2.94 -18.71
N THR A 258 0.44 -3.00 -19.21
CA THR A 258 -0.06 -4.11 -20.05
C THR A 258 0.18 -3.78 -21.51
N ALA A 259 0.74 -4.71 -22.27
CA ALA A 259 0.97 -4.53 -23.70
C ALA A 259 -0.33 -4.15 -24.44
N PRO A 260 -0.31 -3.16 -25.34
CA PRO A 260 -1.47 -2.82 -26.16
C PRO A 260 -1.95 -4.02 -26.99
N VAL A 261 -3.27 -4.15 -27.17
CA VAL A 261 -3.86 -5.19 -28.02
C VAL A 261 -3.53 -4.96 -29.50
N VAL A 262 -3.41 -3.69 -29.90
CA VAL A 262 -3.05 -3.28 -31.26
C VAL A 262 -1.54 -3.39 -31.43
N THR A 263 -1.11 -4.36 -32.23
CA THR A 263 0.29 -4.83 -32.29
C THR A 263 1.23 -3.83 -32.97
N GLU A 264 0.71 -2.86 -33.71
CA GLU A 264 1.49 -1.76 -34.27
C GLU A 264 2.07 -0.84 -33.19
N PHE A 265 1.47 -0.82 -31.99
CA PHE A 265 2.01 -0.15 -30.81
C PHE A 265 2.77 -1.14 -29.93
N GLN A 266 4.05 -0.86 -29.72
CA GLN A 266 4.92 -1.65 -28.84
C GLN A 266 5.40 -0.79 -27.68
N VAL A 267 5.43 -1.33 -26.47
CA VAL A 267 5.85 -0.60 -25.27
C VAL A 267 6.98 -1.35 -24.60
N SER A 268 8.09 -0.66 -24.33
CA SER A 268 9.24 -1.27 -23.65
C SER A 268 10.04 -0.23 -22.85
N PRO A 269 10.40 -0.54 -21.58
CA PRO A 269 10.01 -1.74 -20.83
C PRO A 269 8.55 -1.69 -20.34
N LEU A 270 7.92 -2.86 -20.13
CA LEU A 270 6.58 -2.95 -19.52
C LEU A 270 6.60 -2.87 -17.99
N VAL A 271 7.75 -3.13 -17.37
CA VAL A 271 7.97 -2.97 -15.93
C VAL A 271 9.00 -1.85 -15.74
N ILE A 272 8.58 -0.77 -15.09
CA ILE A 272 9.36 0.44 -14.90
C ILE A 272 9.66 0.60 -13.41
N ASN A 273 10.93 0.48 -13.03
CA ASN A 273 11.36 0.77 -11.66
C ASN A 273 11.60 2.28 -11.55
N VAL A 274 10.73 2.97 -10.80
CA VAL A 274 10.82 4.41 -10.58
C VAL A 274 11.57 4.66 -9.26
N PRO A 275 12.75 5.30 -9.28
CA PRO A 275 13.55 5.52 -8.07
C PRO A 275 12.82 6.41 -7.06
N ALA A 276 13.26 6.36 -5.81
CA ALA A 276 12.79 7.29 -4.77
C ALA A 276 13.09 8.74 -5.18
N ASN A 277 12.12 9.65 -4.98
CA ASN A 277 12.21 11.07 -5.34
C ASN A 277 12.72 11.30 -6.78
N GLY A 278 12.29 10.48 -7.73
CA GLY A 278 12.84 10.51 -9.08
C GLY A 278 11.89 9.99 -10.15
N ASN A 279 12.42 9.90 -11.36
CA ASN A 279 11.64 9.62 -12.56
C ASN A 279 12.20 8.43 -13.32
N ALA A 280 11.34 7.72 -14.01
CA ALA A 280 11.70 6.70 -14.98
C ALA A 280 10.72 6.75 -16.15
N SER A 281 11.08 6.14 -17.28
CA SER A 281 10.26 6.20 -18.49
C SER A 281 10.16 4.86 -19.18
N THR A 282 9.06 4.68 -19.91
CA THR A 282 8.92 3.65 -20.94
C THR A 282 8.78 4.31 -22.30
N THR A 283 9.15 3.57 -23.34
CA THR A 283 9.06 4.04 -24.73
C THR A 283 7.93 3.33 -25.43
N ILE A 284 7.03 4.12 -26.01
CA ILE A 284 6.00 3.66 -26.92
C ILE A 284 6.59 3.78 -28.33
N SER A 285 6.58 2.69 -29.08
CA SER A 285 7.03 2.62 -30.47
C SER A 285 5.84 2.33 -31.37
N PHE A 286 5.80 2.96 -32.54
CA PHE A 286 4.78 2.71 -33.55
C PHE A 286 5.42 2.34 -34.89
N SER A 287 4.94 1.26 -35.48
CA SER A 287 5.31 0.83 -36.83
C SER A 287 4.15 0.08 -37.47
N ALA A 288 3.86 0.38 -38.74
CA ALA A 288 2.79 -0.25 -39.50
C ALA A 288 3.26 -0.74 -40.88
N THR A 289 2.58 -1.74 -41.43
CA THR A 289 2.83 -2.25 -42.79
C THR A 289 1.84 -1.71 -43.83
N ALA A 290 0.78 -1.03 -43.39
CA ALA A 290 -0.22 -0.41 -44.24
C ALA A 290 -0.39 1.07 -43.86
N ALA A 291 -0.82 1.88 -44.83
CA ALA A 291 -1.23 3.25 -44.56
C ALA A 291 -2.62 3.26 -43.91
N GLY A 292 -2.86 4.19 -43.00
CA GLY A 292 -4.10 4.30 -42.28
C GLY A 292 -3.97 5.02 -40.94
N SER A 293 -5.09 5.08 -40.22
CA SER A 293 -5.16 5.59 -38.84
C SER A 293 -5.24 4.42 -37.87
N TYR A 294 -4.47 4.50 -36.79
CA TYR A 294 -4.38 3.47 -35.76
C TYR A 294 -4.73 4.08 -34.41
N ALA A 295 -5.51 3.36 -33.63
CA ALA A 295 -5.89 3.74 -32.28
C ALA A 295 -5.72 2.55 -31.34
N GLY A 296 -5.28 2.80 -30.11
CA GLY A 296 -5.09 1.77 -29.10
C GLY A 296 -5.25 2.34 -27.70
N VAL A 297 -5.10 1.48 -26.68
CA VAL A 297 -5.12 1.90 -25.27
C VAL A 297 -3.92 1.27 -24.57
N LEU A 298 -3.23 2.06 -23.76
CA LEU A 298 -2.19 1.62 -22.84
C LEU A 298 -2.68 1.77 -21.41
N ASN A 299 -2.66 0.68 -20.65
CA ASN A 299 -2.99 0.68 -19.22
C ASN A 299 -1.75 0.33 -18.41
N CYS A 300 -1.50 1.08 -17.35
CA CYS A 300 -0.44 0.81 -16.37
C CYS A 300 -0.96 0.94 -14.94
N VAL A 301 -0.35 0.21 -14.01
CA VAL A 301 -0.68 0.24 -12.58
C VAL A 301 0.60 0.49 -11.78
N GLY A 302 0.55 1.50 -10.90
CA GLY A 302 1.62 1.80 -9.94
C GLY A 302 1.59 0.87 -8.73
N SER A 303 2.74 0.71 -8.07
CA SER A 303 2.88 -0.11 -6.86
C SER A 303 2.07 0.41 -5.67
N GLY A 304 1.59 1.66 -5.71
CA GLY A 304 0.65 2.21 -4.73
C GLY A 304 -0.83 1.95 -5.07
N GLY A 305 -1.12 1.24 -6.16
CA GLY A 305 -2.46 0.98 -6.66
C GLY A 305 -3.01 2.04 -7.61
N GLU A 306 -2.19 3.03 -7.99
CA GLU A 306 -2.58 4.08 -8.92
C GLU A 306 -2.80 3.51 -10.33
N THR A 307 -3.84 3.96 -11.03
CA THR A 307 -4.14 3.53 -12.39
C THR A 307 -3.82 4.63 -13.40
N PHE A 308 -3.09 4.26 -14.45
CA PHE A 308 -2.73 5.13 -15.56
C PHE A 308 -3.28 4.57 -16.86
N THR A 309 -4.11 5.34 -17.58
CA THR A 309 -4.70 4.91 -18.85
C THR A 309 -4.42 5.97 -19.92
N TYR A 310 -4.01 5.56 -21.11
CA TYR A 310 -3.71 6.46 -22.22
C TYR A 310 -4.35 5.97 -23.50
N ASP A 311 -4.98 6.87 -24.24
CA ASP A 311 -5.37 6.59 -25.62
C ASP A 311 -4.15 6.76 -26.52
N LEU A 312 -3.89 5.80 -27.39
CA LEU A 312 -2.81 5.86 -28.37
C LEU A 312 -3.39 6.22 -29.72
N ALA A 313 -2.76 7.15 -30.44
CA ALA A 313 -3.16 7.54 -31.78
C ALA A 313 -1.95 7.65 -32.70
N ALA A 314 -2.04 7.08 -33.90
CA ALA A 314 -0.99 7.16 -34.91
C ALA A 314 -1.57 7.21 -36.32
N SER A 315 -0.79 7.76 -37.25
CA SER A 315 -1.09 7.73 -38.68
C SER A 315 0.12 7.22 -39.46
N ALA A 316 -0.16 6.33 -40.41
CA ALA A 316 0.80 5.79 -41.35
C ALA A 316 0.47 6.26 -42.77
N THR A 317 1.45 6.82 -43.47
CA THR A 317 1.31 7.25 -44.87
C THR A 317 2.28 6.50 -45.77
N VAL A 318 1.88 6.23 -47.01
CA VAL A 318 2.84 5.79 -48.04
C VAL A 318 3.59 7.01 -48.56
N ALA A 319 4.91 6.91 -48.68
CA ALA A 319 5.69 7.95 -49.34
C ALA A 319 5.17 8.12 -50.77
N ALA A 320 4.87 9.35 -51.18
CA ALA A 320 4.51 9.61 -52.56
C ALA A 320 5.66 9.13 -53.47
N PRO A 321 5.37 8.41 -54.57
CA PRO A 321 6.41 8.07 -55.52
C PRO A 321 7.10 9.38 -55.95
N PRO A 322 8.44 9.41 -56.10
CA PRO A 322 9.11 10.59 -56.58
C PRO A 322 8.46 10.98 -57.91
N ILE A 323 7.79 12.13 -57.92
CA ILE A 323 7.26 12.69 -59.16
C ILE A 323 8.50 13.04 -59.96
N GLY A 324 8.86 12.20 -60.93
CA GLY A 324 9.91 12.50 -61.88
C GLY A 324 9.46 13.74 -62.64
N VAL A 325 9.92 14.92 -62.23
CA VAL A 325 9.87 16.10 -63.09
C VAL A 325 10.71 15.71 -64.30
N PRO A 326 10.15 15.60 -65.51
CA PRO A 326 10.97 15.35 -66.69
C PRO A 326 12.01 16.46 -66.73
N ALA A 327 13.30 16.11 -66.64
CA ALA A 327 14.34 17.08 -66.91
C ALA A 327 14.11 17.56 -68.35
N LEU A 328 13.63 18.79 -68.51
CA LEU A 328 13.66 19.42 -69.83
C LEU A 328 15.13 19.48 -70.23
N GLY A 329 15.52 18.66 -71.21
CA GLY A 329 16.83 18.79 -71.84
C GLY A 329 17.05 20.22 -72.33
N ASP A 330 18.30 20.61 -72.58
CA ASP A 330 18.64 22.00 -72.91
C ASP A 330 17.76 22.60 -74.01
N MET A 331 17.36 21.81 -75.02
CA MET A 331 16.41 22.26 -76.05
C MET A 331 15.02 22.63 -75.52
N GLY A 332 14.49 21.90 -74.53
CA GLY A 332 13.24 22.23 -73.87
C GLY A 332 13.32 23.55 -73.11
N ARG A 333 14.45 23.81 -72.44
CA ARG A 333 14.72 25.10 -71.76
C ARG A 333 14.80 26.25 -72.75
N TRP A 334 15.47 26.06 -73.90
CA TRP A 334 15.55 27.06 -74.96
C TRP A 334 14.19 27.38 -75.60
N LEU A 335 13.35 26.37 -75.84
CA LEU A 335 12.02 26.56 -76.43
C LEU A 335 11.06 27.33 -75.51
N LEU A 336 11.14 27.13 -74.20
CA LEU A 336 10.38 27.91 -73.21
C LEU A 336 10.87 29.35 -73.08
N LEU A 337 12.18 29.58 -73.16
CA LEU A 337 12.74 30.94 -73.20
C LEU A 337 12.33 31.68 -74.48
N LEU A 338 12.34 31.00 -75.62
CA LEU A 338 11.92 31.56 -76.91
C LEU A 338 10.42 31.86 -76.99
N SER A 339 9.56 31.06 -76.35
CA SER A 339 8.11 31.31 -76.33
C SER A 339 7.76 32.53 -75.46
N VAL A 340 8.46 32.72 -74.34
CA VAL A 340 8.29 33.89 -73.46
C VAL A 340 8.80 35.18 -74.15
N LEU A 341 9.93 35.11 -74.87
CA LEU A 341 10.44 36.22 -75.67
C LEU A 341 9.56 36.54 -76.90
N GLY A 342 9.01 35.52 -77.55
CA GLY A 342 8.11 35.67 -78.70
C GLY A 342 6.76 36.32 -78.34
N LEU A 343 6.20 35.96 -77.17
CA LEU A 343 4.98 36.59 -76.64
C LEU A 343 5.22 38.05 -76.21
N GLY A 344 6.40 38.36 -75.65
CA GLY A 344 6.80 39.74 -75.33
C GLY A 344 6.93 40.64 -76.57
N ALA A 345 7.44 40.10 -77.68
CA ALA A 345 7.56 40.83 -78.93
C ALA A 345 6.20 41.08 -79.62
N LEU A 346 5.23 40.16 -79.49
CA LEU A 346 3.87 40.38 -79.98
C LEU A 346 3.11 41.46 -79.18
N ALA A 347 3.30 41.50 -77.85
CA ALA A 347 2.67 42.49 -76.99
C ALA A 347 3.22 43.92 -77.20
N MET A 348 4.50 44.07 -77.59
CA MET A 348 5.05 45.39 -77.92
C MET A 348 4.62 45.93 -79.29
N ARG A 349 4.25 45.06 -80.24
CA ARG A 349 3.82 45.47 -81.58
C ARG A 349 2.38 46.02 -81.62
N GLN A 350 1.52 45.62 -80.68
CA GLN A 350 0.15 46.16 -80.57
C GLN A 350 0.05 47.51 -79.82
N ARG A 351 1.16 48.06 -79.32
CA ARG A 351 1.18 49.39 -78.66
C ARG A 351 1.60 50.54 -79.59
N TRP A 352 1.93 50.25 -80.85
CA TRP A 352 2.38 51.23 -81.85
C TRP A 352 1.76 50.98 -83.25
N SER A 353 0.46 50.70 -83.32
CA SER A 353 -0.34 50.75 -84.55
C SER A 353 -1.83 50.81 -84.24
#